data_AF-A0A7Y5ESZ2-F1
#
_entry.id   AF-A0A7Y5ESZ2-F1
#
_cell.length_a   1.000
_cell.length_b   1.000
_cell.length_c   1.000
_cell.angle_alpha   90.00
_cell.angle_beta   90.00
_cell.angle_gamma   90.00
#
_symmetry.space_group_name_H-M   'P 1'
#
loop_
_entity.id
_entity.type
_entity.pdbx_description
1 polymer ?
#
loop_
_entity_poly.entity_id
_entity_poly.type
_entity_poly.pdbx_seq_one_letter_code
_entity_poly.pdbx_strand_id
1 'polypeptide(L)'
;MKRLISLALVFMVVPLFAQRASGWNGWLDPGVYFEVLSGSGYNSFQWAQLRADQDVPPRTVRYGHLQTVLLTEGGDAFGRMVLFWSGYQQNGGDRSQYWLHNVLNASPILQGGRAGALYDMPRLMQVRIWNEQLFSWQPRYSAASLYVSNAPSVQLVAAPEPRWTDVSWLDINPHKPGIQIDPKYLPDLNLEWSTGSATARRTMTSVKKLVGRNQYADANFPSPFRDDFGLRANVSVRVGDQRFPWWQASPSLPFLPGGLIEQRTIVSEYGSTAIGLRSLPLGTTIALAFEVEARRGAYDELGQAIEPNIVREPMDDLRDAASLNFDIRALTYRYSGALSGGGDVRDEEADPICVSKEAGSLDIRLNLIDLGLPYDVPVVFSGSRIDAETIEWTLNAQPNLCVNLGAFDALIKRIAGKLRGRIVAEPLFFDPLCNAFFNLQITPIGGDAHNWLDAEVYALCFESSITRVNVTARSIDYRALSGSPAAFADPRVLSRVALAQAIELAPFGDINQDGCVDDQDLAELLADFGMSGAHRSDISGNGFVDDYDLAILLENFGRGC
;
A
#
# COMPACT_ATOMS: atom_id res chain seq x y z
N MET A 1 -37.67 -12.14 40.22
CA MET A 1 -37.34 -13.28 39.33
C MET A 1 -37.45 -12.74 37.91
N LYS A 2 -36.45 -12.63 37.04
CA LYS A 2 -35.27 -13.45 36.75
C LYS A 2 -34.07 -12.51 36.50
N ARG A 3 -32.92 -12.79 37.14
CA ARG A 3 -31.62 -12.22 36.77
C ARG A 3 -31.12 -12.98 35.55
N LEU A 4 -30.92 -12.32 34.41
CA LEU A 4 -30.12 -12.90 33.33
C LEU A 4 -28.66 -12.88 33.76
N ILE A 5 -28.09 -14.07 33.86
CA ILE A 5 -26.67 -14.32 34.05
C ILE A 5 -26.01 -14.00 32.71
N SER A 6 -25.30 -12.87 32.61
CA SER A 6 -24.36 -12.63 31.53
C SER A 6 -23.22 -13.63 31.67
N LEU A 7 -23.26 -14.69 30.86
CA LEU A 7 -22.15 -15.60 30.66
C LEU A 7 -21.07 -14.83 29.89
N ALA A 8 -20.15 -14.20 30.60
CA ALA A 8 -18.93 -13.67 30.00
C ALA A 8 -18.12 -14.86 29.49
N LEU A 9 -18.25 -15.15 28.20
CA LEU A 9 -17.34 -16.06 27.51
C LEU A 9 -15.97 -15.38 27.51
N VAL A 10 -15.15 -15.68 28.50
CA VAL A 10 -13.71 -15.41 28.44
C VAL A 10 -13.19 -16.28 27.30
N PHE A 11 -13.07 -15.70 26.11
CA PHE A 11 -12.19 -16.25 25.09
C PHE A 11 -10.79 -16.22 25.69
N MET A 12 -10.40 -17.32 26.31
CA MET A 12 -9.01 -17.62 26.56
C MET A 12 -8.41 -17.81 25.16
N VAL A 13 -7.90 -16.73 24.58
CA VAL A 13 -7.05 -16.79 23.40
C VAL A 13 -5.82 -17.56 23.86
N VAL A 14 -5.85 -18.88 23.69
CA VAL A 14 -4.64 -19.69 23.72
C VAL A 14 -3.79 -19.10 22.60
N PRO A 15 -2.59 -18.54 22.87
CA PRO A 15 -1.72 -18.15 21.78
C PRO A 15 -1.50 -19.42 20.96
N LEU A 16 -2.02 -19.46 19.74
CA LEU A 16 -1.61 -20.43 18.73
C LEU A 16 -0.11 -20.20 18.56
N PHE A 17 0.70 -20.95 19.29
CA PHE A 17 2.14 -20.96 19.09
C PHE A 17 2.35 -21.44 17.65
N ALA A 18 2.78 -20.54 16.76
CA ALA A 18 3.20 -20.93 15.41
C ALA A 18 4.24 -22.07 15.55
N GLN A 19 4.02 -23.18 14.86
CA GLN A 19 4.91 -24.34 14.90
C GLN A 19 6.26 -23.94 14.31
N ARG A 20 7.29 -23.72 15.14
CA ARG A 20 8.56 -23.15 14.65
C ARG A 20 9.60 -24.18 14.22
N ALA A 21 9.58 -25.36 14.81
CA ALA A 21 10.48 -26.44 14.45
C ALA A 21 9.85 -27.82 14.64
N SER A 22 10.33 -28.78 13.85
CA SER A 22 10.05 -30.20 13.98
C SER A 22 11.38 -30.95 14.03
N GLY A 23 11.45 -32.05 14.77
CA GLY A 23 12.65 -32.88 14.88
C GLY A 23 12.34 -34.36 14.72
N TRP A 24 13.30 -35.10 14.15
CA TRP A 24 13.24 -36.55 13.98
C TRP A 24 14.64 -37.17 14.07
N ASN A 25 14.73 -38.49 13.86
CA ASN A 25 15.94 -39.27 14.11
C ASN A 25 16.44 -39.10 15.55
N GLY A 26 15.50 -39.22 16.50
CA GLY A 26 15.78 -39.20 17.92
C GLY A 26 15.87 -40.60 18.52
N TRP A 27 16.81 -40.80 19.44
CA TRP A 27 16.89 -42.00 20.28
C TRP A 27 16.91 -41.58 21.75
N LEU A 28 16.14 -42.26 22.59
CA LEU A 28 16.08 -41.99 24.03
C LEU A 28 16.27 -43.31 24.79
N ASP A 29 17.38 -43.45 25.52
CA ASP A 29 17.50 -44.52 26.50
C ASP A 29 16.56 -44.29 27.70
N PRO A 30 16.23 -45.33 28.49
CA PRO A 30 15.46 -45.17 29.72
C PRO A 30 16.09 -44.12 30.67
N GLY A 31 15.29 -43.16 31.14
CA GLY A 31 15.76 -42.04 31.96
C GLY A 31 16.17 -40.79 31.19
N VAL A 32 16.10 -40.83 29.86
CA VAL A 32 16.28 -39.69 28.97
C VAL A 32 14.93 -39.31 28.38
N TYR A 33 14.63 -38.02 28.41
CA TYR A 33 13.33 -37.48 27.99
C TYR A 33 13.55 -36.36 26.98
N PHE A 34 12.66 -36.28 26.01
CA PHE A 34 12.48 -35.09 25.18
C PHE A 34 11.29 -34.31 25.73
N GLU A 35 11.58 -33.15 26.31
CA GLU A 35 10.62 -32.29 26.97
C GLU A 35 10.39 -31.04 26.10
N VAL A 36 9.13 -30.75 25.78
CA VAL A 36 8.76 -29.55 25.04
C VAL A 36 8.21 -28.54 26.03
N LEU A 37 8.94 -27.44 26.21
CA LEU A 37 8.62 -26.35 27.14
C LEU A 37 7.67 -25.35 26.48
N SER A 38 7.64 -25.29 25.15
CA SER A 38 6.63 -24.58 24.35
C SER A 38 6.40 -25.33 23.03
N GLY A 39 5.17 -25.80 22.81
CA GLY A 39 4.76 -26.62 21.65
C GLY A 39 4.15 -27.98 22.02
N SER A 40 4.23 -28.93 21.09
CA SER A 40 3.62 -30.27 21.15
C SER A 40 4.54 -31.37 20.59
N GLY A 41 5.51 -31.80 21.41
CA GLY A 41 6.37 -32.96 21.11
C GLY A 41 7.34 -32.74 19.93
N TYR A 42 7.88 -33.84 19.38
CA TYR A 42 8.87 -33.80 18.30
C TYR A 42 8.38 -33.09 17.03
N ASN A 43 7.09 -33.19 16.72
CA ASN A 43 6.57 -32.72 15.44
C ASN A 43 6.33 -31.21 15.38
N SER A 44 6.31 -30.53 16.52
CA SER A 44 6.04 -29.09 16.59
C SER A 44 6.51 -28.54 17.93
N PHE A 45 7.58 -27.76 17.94
CA PHE A 45 8.02 -27.06 19.12
C PHE A 45 8.63 -25.69 18.80
N GLN A 46 8.44 -24.76 19.72
CA GLN A 46 9.18 -23.49 19.77
C GLN A 46 10.37 -23.63 20.73
N TRP A 47 10.19 -24.37 21.82
CA TRP A 47 11.22 -24.58 22.82
C TRP A 47 11.20 -26.02 23.29
N ALA A 48 12.30 -26.74 23.06
CA ALA A 48 12.44 -28.12 23.50
C ALA A 48 13.80 -28.37 24.14
N GLN A 49 13.83 -29.41 24.96
CA GLN A 49 14.98 -29.84 25.72
C GLN A 49 15.09 -31.37 25.68
N LEU A 50 16.27 -31.86 25.32
CA LEU A 50 16.68 -33.22 25.53
C LEU A 50 17.36 -33.29 26.90
N ARG A 51 16.77 -34.03 27.84
CA ARG A 51 17.24 -34.09 29.24
C ARG A 51 17.51 -35.53 29.68
N ALA A 52 18.60 -35.74 30.39
CA ALA A 52 18.89 -36.94 31.16
C ALA A 52 18.85 -36.55 32.64
N ASP A 53 17.87 -37.07 33.35
CA ASP A 53 17.63 -36.76 34.77
C ASP A 53 17.24 -38.02 35.53
N GLN A 54 18.22 -38.91 35.73
CA GLN A 54 18.05 -40.13 36.48
C GLN A 54 19.40 -40.63 37.03
N ASP A 55 19.34 -41.37 38.13
CA ASP A 55 20.44 -42.20 38.58
C ASP A 55 20.64 -43.38 37.61
N VAL A 56 21.89 -43.61 37.22
CA VAL A 56 22.27 -44.73 36.35
C VAL A 56 23.05 -45.78 37.14
N PRO A 57 22.72 -47.10 37.00
CA PRO A 57 23.43 -48.17 37.69
C PRO A 57 24.95 -48.15 37.44
N PRO A 58 25.77 -48.73 38.35
CA PRO A 58 27.21 -48.88 38.15
C PRO A 58 27.54 -49.49 36.78
N ARG A 59 28.57 -48.96 36.11
CA ARG A 59 29.06 -49.43 34.79
C ARG A 59 28.05 -49.31 33.64
N THR A 60 27.02 -48.47 33.78
CA THR A 60 26.03 -48.24 32.71
C THR A 60 26.07 -46.82 32.15
N VAL A 61 25.76 -46.72 30.86
CA VAL A 61 25.57 -45.46 30.12
C VAL A 61 24.10 -45.33 29.77
N ARG A 62 23.60 -44.09 29.83
CA ARG A 62 22.39 -43.69 29.13
C ARG A 62 22.73 -42.53 28.22
N TYR A 63 22.29 -42.61 26.99
CA TYR A 63 22.37 -41.50 26.06
C TYR A 63 21.01 -41.24 25.43
N GLY A 64 20.81 -39.99 25.05
CA GLY A 64 19.75 -39.61 24.14
C GLY A 64 20.31 -38.68 23.10
N HIS A 65 19.73 -38.70 21.90
CA HIS A 65 20.08 -37.76 20.85
C HIS A 65 18.84 -37.34 20.06
N LEU A 66 18.95 -36.18 19.43
CA LEU A 66 18.12 -35.71 18.33
C LEU A 66 19.08 -35.27 17.24
N GLN A 67 19.00 -35.87 16.06
CA GLN A 67 19.95 -35.62 14.96
C GLN A 67 19.45 -34.60 13.94
N THR A 68 18.13 -34.55 13.75
CA THR A 68 17.54 -33.76 12.67
C THR A 68 16.50 -32.79 13.21
N VAL A 69 16.60 -31.53 12.80
CA VAL A 69 15.62 -30.46 13.08
C VAL A 69 15.33 -29.68 11.79
N LEU A 70 14.05 -29.55 11.45
CA LEU A 70 13.53 -28.69 10.39
C LEU A 70 12.85 -27.48 10.99
N LEU A 71 13.15 -26.30 10.46
CA LEU A 71 12.35 -25.10 10.72
C LEU A 71 11.10 -25.14 9.86
N THR A 72 9.94 -25.31 10.49
CA THR A 72 8.69 -25.58 9.78
C THR A 72 8.01 -24.29 9.34
N GLU A 73 7.53 -23.47 10.28
CA GLU A 73 6.66 -22.33 9.98
C GLU A 73 6.89 -21.15 10.95
N GLY A 74 6.60 -19.93 10.53
CA GLY A 74 6.80 -18.70 11.31
C GLY A 74 8.01 -17.88 10.84
N GLY A 75 8.59 -17.10 11.75
CA GLY A 75 9.60 -16.10 11.43
C GLY A 75 9.04 -14.69 11.32
N ASP A 76 9.89 -13.73 10.98
CA ASP A 76 9.45 -12.39 10.60
C ASP A 76 8.76 -12.40 9.22
N ALA A 77 8.40 -11.23 8.68
CA ALA A 77 7.75 -11.11 7.37
C ALA A 77 8.58 -11.65 6.18
N PHE A 78 9.85 -12.03 6.41
CA PHE A 78 10.76 -12.62 5.41
C PHE A 78 11.05 -14.10 5.70
N GLY A 79 10.39 -14.68 6.72
CA GLY A 79 10.56 -16.07 7.15
C GLY A 79 11.82 -16.30 7.99
N ARG A 80 12.46 -15.24 8.51
CA ARG A 80 13.70 -15.35 9.29
C ARG A 80 13.42 -15.69 10.75
N MET A 81 14.23 -16.58 11.30
CA MET A 81 14.15 -17.08 12.66
C MET A 81 15.51 -17.03 13.34
N VAL A 82 15.50 -16.91 14.67
CA VAL A 82 16.69 -17.06 15.49
C VAL A 82 16.59 -18.35 16.29
N LEU A 83 17.67 -19.14 16.27
CA LEU A 83 17.81 -20.37 17.01
C LEU A 83 18.84 -20.14 18.10
N PHE A 84 18.49 -20.55 19.31
CA PHE A 84 19.38 -20.48 20.46
C PHE A 84 19.54 -21.85 21.10
N TRP A 85 20.76 -22.36 21.03
CA TRP A 85 21.15 -23.64 21.59
C TRP A 85 21.86 -23.41 22.92
N SER A 86 21.41 -24.07 23.97
CA SER A 86 22.04 -23.99 25.29
C SER A 86 22.06 -25.35 25.97
N GLY A 87 23.09 -25.60 26.77
CA GLY A 87 23.22 -26.84 27.51
C GLY A 87 23.64 -26.59 28.94
N TYR A 88 23.30 -27.54 29.81
CA TYR A 88 23.67 -27.52 31.21
C TYR A 88 24.02 -28.92 31.70
N GLN A 89 24.98 -29.00 32.61
CA GLN A 89 25.37 -30.23 33.28
C GLN A 89 25.58 -29.98 34.77
N GLN A 90 25.09 -30.91 35.59
CA GLN A 90 25.32 -30.94 37.03
C GLN A 90 26.33 -32.03 37.33
N ASN A 91 27.39 -31.72 38.10
CA ASN A 91 28.49 -32.65 38.42
C ASN A 91 29.32 -33.06 37.17
N GLY A 92 29.76 -32.06 36.39
CA GLY A 92 30.46 -32.21 35.11
C GLY A 92 31.74 -33.06 35.11
N GLY A 93 32.27 -33.33 33.90
CA GLY A 93 33.38 -34.27 33.64
C GLY A 93 32.90 -35.47 32.81
N ASP A 94 33.40 -36.68 33.08
CA ASP A 94 32.98 -37.91 32.37
C ASP A 94 31.61 -38.47 32.82
N ARG A 95 30.92 -37.77 33.73
CA ARG A 95 29.72 -38.28 34.43
C ARG A 95 28.40 -37.81 33.82
N SER A 96 28.36 -36.58 33.33
CA SER A 96 27.23 -35.95 32.67
C SER A 96 27.79 -35.07 31.57
N GLN A 97 27.36 -35.26 30.33
CA GLN A 97 27.91 -34.61 29.14
C GLN A 97 26.77 -34.26 28.20
N TYR A 98 26.87 -33.11 27.54
CA TYR A 98 25.98 -32.77 26.44
C TYR A 98 26.78 -32.35 25.20
N TRP A 99 26.16 -32.49 24.04
CA TRP A 99 26.67 -31.97 22.77
C TRP A 99 25.62 -31.06 22.16
N LEU A 100 26.11 -29.97 21.58
CA LEU A 100 25.36 -29.13 20.65
C LEU A 100 26.23 -29.02 19.39
N HIS A 101 25.65 -29.24 18.22
CA HIS A 101 26.39 -29.11 16.94
C HIS A 101 27.71 -29.90 16.89
N ASN A 102 27.70 -31.17 17.33
CA ASN A 102 28.89 -32.02 17.46
C ASN A 102 29.97 -31.57 18.46
N VAL A 103 29.79 -30.44 19.15
CA VAL A 103 30.74 -29.92 20.13
C VAL A 103 30.36 -30.38 21.54
N LEU A 104 31.27 -31.09 22.20
CA LEU A 104 31.10 -31.50 23.60
C LEU A 104 31.13 -30.27 24.51
N ASN A 105 30.16 -30.15 25.41
CA ASN A 105 30.04 -29.06 26.37
C ASN A 105 30.12 -27.68 25.70
N ALA A 106 29.45 -27.56 24.55
CA ALA A 106 29.47 -26.36 23.74
C ALA A 106 28.98 -25.13 24.53
N SER A 107 29.68 -24.00 24.39
CA SER A 107 29.15 -22.69 24.75
C SER A 107 27.80 -22.45 24.04
N PRO A 108 26.89 -21.64 24.62
CA PRO A 108 25.61 -21.34 23.97
C PRO A 108 25.81 -20.79 22.55
N ILE A 109 25.02 -21.30 21.61
CA ILE A 109 25.12 -20.96 20.19
C ILE A 109 23.88 -20.16 19.79
N LEU A 110 24.07 -18.93 19.32
CA LEU A 110 23.04 -18.14 18.67
C LEU A 110 23.28 -18.19 17.17
N GLN A 111 22.27 -18.57 16.39
CA GLN A 111 22.37 -18.62 14.94
C GLN A 111 21.07 -18.15 14.27
N GLY A 112 21.20 -17.61 13.07
CA GLY A 112 20.05 -17.36 12.18
C GLY A 112 19.62 -18.64 11.47
N GLY A 113 18.37 -18.66 11.04
CA GLY A 113 17.84 -19.64 10.10
C GLY A 113 16.57 -19.11 9.42
N ARG A 114 16.04 -19.89 8.48
CA ARG A 114 14.83 -19.55 7.71
C ARG A 114 13.83 -20.69 7.75
N ALA A 115 12.54 -20.39 7.66
CA ALA A 115 11.53 -21.41 7.41
C ALA A 115 11.94 -22.30 6.21
N GLY A 116 11.85 -23.61 6.38
CA GLY A 116 12.35 -24.63 5.45
C GLY A 116 13.79 -25.09 5.68
N ALA A 117 14.58 -24.44 6.53
CA ALA A 117 15.96 -24.85 6.78
C ALA A 117 16.06 -26.15 7.59
N LEU A 118 16.93 -27.05 7.13
CA LEU A 118 17.19 -28.36 7.73
C LEU A 118 18.56 -28.39 8.41
N TYR A 119 18.59 -28.78 9.68
CA TYR A 119 19.80 -29.07 10.44
C TYR A 119 19.86 -30.57 10.66
N ASP A 120 20.84 -31.24 10.05
CA ASP A 120 21.01 -32.69 10.16
C ASP A 120 22.47 -33.05 10.45
N MET A 121 22.74 -33.56 11.65
CA MET A 121 24.08 -33.96 12.05
C MET A 121 24.08 -34.98 13.21
N PRO A 122 25.11 -35.85 13.31
CA PRO A 122 25.10 -36.99 14.22
C PRO A 122 24.89 -36.66 15.71
N ARG A 123 25.36 -35.50 16.17
CA ARG A 123 25.17 -34.99 17.53
C ARG A 123 24.67 -33.54 17.50
N LEU A 124 23.55 -33.29 16.80
CA LEU A 124 22.90 -31.98 16.79
C LEU A 124 22.50 -31.57 18.21
N MET A 125 21.76 -32.43 18.90
CA MET A 125 21.59 -32.39 20.36
C MET A 125 21.84 -33.80 20.91
N GLN A 126 22.75 -33.93 21.87
CA GLN A 126 22.97 -35.20 22.55
C GLN A 126 23.18 -34.95 24.04
N VAL A 127 22.67 -35.86 24.86
CA VAL A 127 22.98 -35.94 26.29
C VAL A 127 23.50 -37.33 26.62
N ARG A 128 24.41 -37.40 27.59
CA ARG A 128 24.96 -38.64 28.11
C ARG A 128 25.14 -38.52 29.62
N ILE A 129 24.69 -39.54 30.33
CA ILE A 129 25.01 -39.76 31.74
C ILE A 129 25.68 -41.12 31.91
N TRP A 130 26.74 -41.18 32.70
CA TRP A 130 27.58 -42.37 32.86
C TRP A 130 27.99 -42.57 34.32
N ASN A 131 27.99 -43.83 34.77
CA ASN A 131 28.43 -44.21 36.11
C ASN A 131 29.66 -45.11 36.11
N GLU A 132 30.82 -44.55 36.46
CA GLU A 132 32.09 -45.31 36.54
C GLU A 132 32.26 -46.07 37.87
N GLN A 133 31.51 -45.69 38.91
CA GLN A 133 31.78 -46.10 40.29
C GLN A 133 30.97 -47.33 40.70
N LEU A 134 31.57 -48.23 41.47
CA LEU A 134 30.90 -49.43 41.98
C LEU A 134 29.87 -49.16 43.09
N PHE A 135 29.98 -48.04 43.82
CA PHE A 135 29.23 -47.81 45.07
C PHE A 135 28.84 -46.34 45.34
N SER A 136 28.42 -45.57 44.34
CA SER A 136 27.86 -44.23 44.60
C SER A 136 26.53 -43.99 43.91
N TRP A 137 25.56 -43.58 44.72
CA TRP A 137 24.28 -43.02 44.32
C TRP A 137 24.47 -41.50 44.29
N GLN A 138 24.63 -40.93 43.10
CA GLN A 138 24.75 -39.49 42.92
C GLN A 138 23.81 -39.04 41.80
N PRO A 139 22.93 -38.05 42.05
CA PRO A 139 22.06 -37.51 41.02
C PRO A 139 22.89 -36.89 39.90
N ARG A 140 22.57 -37.26 38.66
CA ARG A 140 23.21 -36.78 37.45
C ARG A 140 22.19 -36.07 36.59
N TYR A 141 22.57 -34.88 36.11
CA TYR A 141 21.72 -34.11 35.23
C TYR A 141 22.52 -33.59 34.06
N SER A 142 22.03 -33.86 32.86
CA SER A 142 22.53 -33.25 31.63
C SER A 142 21.37 -32.87 30.75
N ALA A 143 21.47 -31.71 30.11
CA ALA A 143 20.43 -31.23 29.24
C ALA A 143 21.00 -30.40 28.09
N ALA A 144 20.42 -30.59 26.91
CA ALA A 144 20.61 -29.79 25.72
C ALA A 144 19.25 -29.19 25.34
N SER A 145 19.20 -27.91 25.01
CA SER A 145 17.98 -27.16 24.71
C SER A 145 18.11 -26.40 23.40
N LEU A 146 17.01 -26.34 22.65
CA LEU A 146 16.83 -25.49 21.46
C LEU A 146 15.62 -24.59 21.67
N TYR A 147 15.82 -23.28 21.60
CA TYR A 147 14.77 -22.26 21.57
C TYR A 147 14.73 -21.58 20.20
N VAL A 148 13.54 -21.42 19.63
CA VAL A 148 13.33 -20.78 18.32
C VAL A 148 12.42 -19.56 18.48
N SER A 149 12.88 -18.41 17.99
CA SER A 149 12.10 -17.16 17.93
C SER A 149 12.10 -16.55 16.55
N ASN A 150 11.17 -15.62 16.32
CA ASN A 150 11.22 -14.79 15.12
C ASN A 150 12.45 -13.87 15.18
N ALA A 151 13.04 -13.57 14.03
CA ALA A 151 14.07 -12.55 13.94
C ALA A 151 13.53 -11.18 14.40
N PRO A 152 14.34 -10.36 15.10
CA PRO A 152 13.96 -9.00 15.41
C PRO A 152 13.82 -8.21 14.12
N SER A 153 12.68 -7.55 13.94
CA SER A 153 12.40 -6.76 12.74
C SER A 153 12.74 -5.29 12.96
N VAL A 154 13.22 -4.61 11.91
CA VAL A 154 13.34 -3.14 11.92
C VAL A 154 11.95 -2.52 11.99
N GLN A 155 11.76 -1.60 12.94
CA GLN A 155 10.53 -0.86 13.18
C GLN A 155 10.82 0.64 13.15
N LEU A 156 9.84 1.42 12.69
CA LEU A 156 9.96 2.88 12.66
C LEU A 156 9.72 3.44 14.07
N VAL A 157 10.61 4.32 14.53
CA VAL A 157 10.46 5.06 15.78
C VAL A 157 9.96 6.47 15.52
N ALA A 158 10.50 7.10 14.47
CA ALA A 158 10.07 8.40 13.98
C ALA A 158 9.95 8.33 12.46
N ALA A 159 8.76 8.64 11.96
CA ALA A 159 8.49 8.69 10.53
C ALA A 159 9.11 9.94 9.90
N PRO A 160 9.47 9.90 8.60
CA PRO A 160 9.85 11.11 7.90
C PRO A 160 8.66 12.07 7.83
N GLU A 161 8.93 13.35 8.10
CA GLU A 161 8.00 14.47 7.86
C GLU A 161 8.50 15.27 6.66
N PRO A 162 8.23 14.82 5.42
CA PRO A 162 8.67 15.55 4.25
C PRO A 162 7.97 16.90 4.16
N ARG A 163 8.69 17.89 3.64
CA ARG A 163 8.17 19.21 3.34
C ARG A 163 8.62 19.62 1.96
N TRP A 164 7.79 20.39 1.28
CA TRP A 164 8.13 21.03 0.02
C TRP A 164 7.52 22.42 -0.06
N THR A 165 7.97 23.23 -1.00
CA THR A 165 7.39 24.55 -1.26
C THR A 165 5.92 24.39 -1.63
N ASP A 166 5.05 24.83 -0.73
CA ASP A 166 3.63 24.95 -1.01
C ASP A 166 3.41 26.13 -1.96
N VAL A 167 2.85 25.88 -3.14
CA VAL A 167 2.60 26.91 -4.16
C VAL A 167 1.18 27.46 -4.13
N SER A 168 0.33 27.03 -3.19
CA SER A 168 -1.10 27.42 -3.16
C SER A 168 -1.30 28.92 -2.92
N TRP A 169 -0.35 29.62 -2.31
CA TRP A 169 -0.40 31.07 -2.12
C TRP A 169 -0.10 31.88 -3.38
N LEU A 170 0.40 31.24 -4.44
CA LEU A 170 0.65 31.86 -5.75
C LEU A 170 -0.60 31.86 -6.63
N ASP A 171 -1.68 31.24 -6.18
CA ASP A 171 -2.90 31.10 -6.94
C ASP A 171 -3.52 32.47 -7.23
N ILE A 172 -3.61 32.80 -8.52
CA ILE A 172 -4.21 34.04 -8.99
C ILE A 172 -5.74 33.97 -9.05
N ASN A 173 -6.34 32.77 -8.95
CA ASN A 173 -7.78 32.59 -8.95
C ASN A 173 -8.24 31.54 -7.92
N PRO A 174 -8.24 31.88 -6.62
CA PRO A 174 -8.61 30.95 -5.55
C PRO A 174 -10.07 30.46 -5.60
N HIS A 175 -10.88 30.99 -6.52
CA HIS A 175 -12.25 30.53 -6.76
C HIS A 175 -12.34 29.37 -7.78
N LYS A 176 -11.23 29.00 -8.44
CA LYS A 176 -11.12 27.82 -9.32
C LYS A 176 -10.45 26.65 -8.57
N PRO A 177 -10.94 25.40 -8.71
CA PRO A 177 -10.22 24.24 -8.20
C PRO A 177 -8.85 24.10 -8.88
N GLY A 178 -7.78 24.01 -8.07
CA GLY A 178 -6.41 23.93 -8.56
C GLY A 178 -5.57 25.13 -8.11
N ILE A 179 -4.43 25.34 -8.74
CA ILE A 179 -3.57 26.51 -8.51
C ILE A 179 -3.32 27.13 -9.88
N GLN A 180 -3.77 28.36 -10.12
CA GLN A 180 -3.54 29.05 -11.39
C GLN A 180 -2.36 30.02 -11.26
N ILE A 181 -1.47 29.98 -12.25
CA ILE A 181 -0.30 30.86 -12.30
C ILE A 181 -0.18 31.43 -13.71
N ASP A 182 0.07 32.73 -13.80
CA ASP A 182 0.35 33.40 -15.07
C ASP A 182 1.87 33.57 -15.28
N PRO A 183 2.46 32.92 -16.30
CA PRO A 183 3.90 33.04 -16.62
C PRO A 183 4.38 34.47 -16.93
N LYS A 184 3.48 35.41 -17.24
CA LYS A 184 3.82 36.84 -17.42
C LYS A 184 4.32 37.46 -16.11
N TYR A 185 3.65 37.15 -15.00
CA TYR A 185 3.93 37.72 -13.68
C TYR A 185 4.84 36.83 -12.84
N LEU A 186 4.77 35.51 -13.01
CA LEU A 186 5.66 34.54 -12.37
C LEU A 186 6.41 33.72 -13.44
N PRO A 187 7.58 34.19 -13.90
CA PRO A 187 8.28 33.55 -15.02
C PRO A 187 8.95 32.23 -14.66
N ASP A 188 9.27 32.03 -13.38
CA ASP A 188 9.97 30.86 -12.86
C ASP A 188 9.30 30.38 -11.57
N LEU A 189 9.04 29.07 -11.47
CA LEU A 189 8.56 28.44 -10.25
C LEU A 189 9.73 27.82 -9.48
N ASN A 190 10.05 28.41 -8.32
CA ASN A 190 11.10 27.91 -7.43
C ASN A 190 10.51 26.91 -6.43
N LEU A 191 11.03 25.69 -6.45
CA LEU A 191 10.62 24.62 -5.56
C LEU A 191 11.80 24.19 -4.70
N GLU A 192 11.55 24.04 -3.41
CA GLU A 192 12.48 23.48 -2.44
C GLU A 192 11.79 22.31 -1.75
N TRP A 193 12.55 21.30 -1.35
CA TRP A 193 12.02 20.16 -0.62
C TRP A 193 13.02 19.62 0.38
N SER A 194 12.47 18.93 1.38
CA SER A 194 13.22 18.20 2.39
C SER A 194 12.53 16.87 2.67
N THR A 195 13.31 15.79 2.77
CA THR A 195 12.74 14.45 3.02
C THR A 195 12.22 14.26 4.44
N GLY A 196 12.63 15.12 5.38
CA GLY A 196 12.51 14.87 6.80
C GLY A 196 13.53 13.81 7.26
N SER A 197 13.83 13.80 8.56
CA SER A 197 14.64 12.74 9.16
C SER A 197 13.77 11.54 9.51
N ALA A 198 14.29 10.33 9.31
CA ALA A 198 13.61 9.10 9.71
C ALA A 198 14.50 8.31 10.67
N THR A 199 13.90 7.79 11.74
CA THR A 199 14.61 6.96 12.73
C THR A 199 13.94 5.60 12.85
N ALA A 200 14.75 4.56 12.73
CA ALA A 200 14.31 3.19 12.92
C ALA A 200 15.06 2.52 14.07
N ARG A 201 14.39 1.55 14.69
CA ARG A 201 14.93 0.69 15.74
C ARG A 201 14.86 -0.77 15.35
N ARG A 202 15.91 -1.51 15.65
CA ARG A 202 15.93 -2.97 15.68
C ARG A 202 16.22 -3.41 17.11
N THR A 203 15.26 -4.09 17.73
CA THR A 203 15.42 -4.58 19.10
C THR A 203 16.42 -5.74 19.17
N MET A 204 16.98 -5.96 20.35
CA MET A 204 17.75 -7.18 20.63
C MET A 204 16.85 -8.42 20.52
N THR A 205 17.45 -9.55 20.15
CA THR A 205 16.77 -10.83 20.14
C THR A 205 16.65 -11.35 21.57
N SER A 206 15.42 -11.55 22.04
CA SER A 206 15.14 -12.17 23.32
C SER A 206 14.97 -13.69 23.17
N VAL A 207 15.75 -14.46 23.93
CA VAL A 207 15.78 -15.94 23.87
C VAL A 207 15.71 -16.54 25.27
N LYS A 208 15.20 -17.78 25.36
CA LYS A 208 15.20 -18.56 26.61
C LYS A 208 16.45 -19.41 26.70
N LYS A 209 17.20 -19.27 27.80
CA LYS A 209 18.44 -19.99 28.08
C LYS A 209 18.25 -20.97 29.22
N LEU A 210 18.72 -22.20 29.03
CA LEU A 210 18.88 -23.17 30.10
C LEU A 210 20.10 -22.80 30.96
N VAL A 211 19.90 -22.60 32.26
CA VAL A 211 20.97 -22.20 33.20
C VAL A 211 21.16 -23.18 34.36
N GLY A 212 20.24 -24.11 34.56
CA GLY A 212 20.32 -25.11 35.63
C GLY A 212 19.32 -26.24 35.47
N ARG A 213 19.29 -27.15 36.45
CA ARG A 213 18.28 -28.21 36.52
C ARG A 213 16.90 -27.59 36.72
N ASN A 214 16.05 -27.64 35.70
CA ASN A 214 14.75 -26.96 35.66
C ASN A 214 14.82 -25.44 35.93
N GLN A 215 15.96 -24.81 35.63
CA GLN A 215 16.16 -23.36 35.81
C GLN A 215 16.44 -22.70 34.46
N TYR A 216 15.70 -21.64 34.17
CA TYR A 216 15.71 -20.94 32.89
C TYR A 216 15.90 -19.44 33.11
N ALA A 217 16.59 -18.79 32.18
CA ALA A 217 16.82 -17.36 32.19
C ALA A 217 16.48 -16.75 30.83
N ASP A 218 16.01 -15.51 30.83
CA ASP A 218 15.96 -14.69 29.63
C ASP A 218 17.36 -14.15 29.31
N ALA A 219 17.71 -14.18 28.02
CA ALA A 219 18.94 -13.60 27.53
C ALA A 219 18.64 -12.76 26.28
N ASN A 220 19.28 -11.60 26.20
CA ASN A 220 19.17 -10.71 25.05
C ASN A 220 20.48 -10.75 24.27
N PHE A 221 20.39 -10.95 22.96
CA PHE A 221 21.54 -10.95 22.07
C PHE A 221 21.31 -10.04 20.87
N PRO A 222 22.37 -9.45 20.30
CA PRO A 222 22.30 -8.83 18.98
C PRO A 222 21.69 -9.77 17.94
N SER A 223 20.96 -9.20 16.98
CA SER A 223 20.44 -9.97 15.85
C SER A 223 21.59 -10.66 15.10
N PRO A 224 21.46 -11.95 14.74
CA PRO A 224 22.43 -12.63 13.86
C PRO A 224 22.26 -12.21 12.39
N PHE A 225 21.23 -11.43 12.05
CA PHE A 225 20.96 -10.99 10.68
C PHE A 225 21.49 -9.60 10.38
N ARG A 226 21.77 -9.37 9.10
CA ARG A 226 21.86 -8.02 8.55
C ARG A 226 20.46 -7.51 8.22
N ASP A 227 20.21 -6.26 8.54
CA ASP A 227 19.07 -5.51 8.03
C ASP A 227 19.57 -4.17 7.52
N ASP A 228 18.97 -3.63 6.47
CA ASP A 228 19.24 -2.25 6.06
C ASP A 228 18.01 -1.40 6.37
N PHE A 229 18.22 -0.18 6.84
CA PHE A 229 17.16 0.84 6.94
C PHE A 229 17.48 1.92 5.91
N GLY A 230 16.53 2.19 5.02
CA GLY A 230 16.70 3.15 3.94
C GLY A 230 15.55 4.13 3.87
N LEU A 231 15.80 5.27 3.25
CA LEU A 231 14.79 6.23 2.88
C LEU A 231 14.88 6.39 1.36
N ARG A 232 13.79 6.17 0.63
CA ARG A 232 13.72 6.45 -0.81
C ARG A 232 12.90 7.69 -0.99
N ALA A 233 13.41 8.66 -1.73
CA ALA A 233 12.70 9.88 -2.03
C ALA A 233 12.77 10.16 -3.53
N ASN A 234 11.65 10.61 -4.10
CA ASN A 234 11.55 10.93 -5.50
C ASN A 234 10.69 12.19 -5.68
N VAL A 235 11.24 13.18 -6.37
CA VAL A 235 10.50 14.32 -6.90
C VAL A 235 10.35 14.10 -8.39
N SER A 236 9.10 14.08 -8.85
CA SER A 236 8.79 14.01 -10.27
C SER A 236 7.80 15.08 -10.65
N VAL A 237 7.93 15.54 -11.88
CA VAL A 237 7.00 16.50 -12.45
C VAL A 237 6.50 16.03 -13.79
N ARG A 238 5.23 16.33 -14.03
CA ARG A 238 4.57 16.11 -15.29
C ARG A 238 4.15 17.46 -15.85
N VAL A 239 4.48 17.70 -17.11
CA VAL A 239 4.07 18.89 -17.87
C VAL A 239 3.22 18.40 -19.03
N GLY A 240 1.91 18.69 -19.00
CA GLY A 240 0.94 18.05 -19.88
C GLY A 240 0.95 16.53 -19.71
N ASP A 241 1.28 15.79 -20.78
CA ASP A 241 1.40 14.33 -20.75
C ASP A 241 2.82 13.80 -20.53
N GLN A 242 3.82 14.67 -20.53
CA GLN A 242 5.20 14.25 -20.42
C GLN A 242 5.68 14.25 -18.97
N ARG A 243 6.28 13.14 -18.53
CA ARG A 243 6.79 12.96 -17.17
C ARG A 243 8.32 13.04 -17.13
N PHE A 244 8.83 13.75 -16.12
CA PHE A 244 10.24 13.95 -15.88
C PHE A 244 10.57 13.64 -14.40
N PRO A 245 11.44 12.66 -14.11
CA PRO A 245 12.05 12.57 -12.80
C PRO A 245 13.04 13.74 -12.65
N TRP A 246 12.96 14.46 -11.53
CA TRP A 246 13.84 15.61 -11.29
C TRP A 246 14.88 15.34 -10.24
N TRP A 247 14.51 14.60 -9.20
CA TRP A 247 15.43 14.30 -8.13
C TRP A 247 15.07 12.99 -7.46
N GLN A 248 16.09 12.22 -7.13
CA GLN A 248 15.96 10.96 -6.43
C GLN A 248 17.05 10.85 -5.38
N ALA A 249 16.66 10.37 -4.20
CA ALA A 249 17.58 9.97 -3.14
C ALA A 249 17.22 8.60 -2.61
N SER A 250 18.24 7.87 -2.18
CA SER A 250 18.07 6.54 -1.59
C SER A 250 19.11 6.23 -0.50
N PRO A 251 19.31 7.11 0.50
CA PRO A 251 20.24 6.84 1.60
C PRO A 251 19.84 5.56 2.34
N SER A 252 20.84 4.81 2.80
CA SER A 252 20.62 3.62 3.62
C SER A 252 21.70 3.43 4.66
N LEU A 253 21.30 2.87 5.80
CA LEU A 253 22.16 2.57 6.94
C LEU A 253 21.99 1.10 7.34
N PRO A 254 23.09 0.33 7.42
CA PRO A 254 23.02 -1.07 7.81
C PRO A 254 22.94 -1.23 9.32
N PHE A 255 22.12 -2.19 9.74
CA PHE A 255 22.21 -2.89 11.00
C PHE A 255 23.01 -4.19 10.77
N LEU A 256 24.27 -4.20 11.22
CA LEU A 256 25.15 -5.34 11.00
C LEU A 256 24.77 -6.55 11.88
N PRO A 257 25.05 -7.78 11.43
CA PRO A 257 24.98 -8.97 12.27
C PRO A 257 25.84 -8.81 13.52
N GLY A 258 25.33 -9.20 14.69
CA GLY A 258 26.08 -9.09 15.96
C GLY A 258 26.22 -7.66 16.50
N GLY A 259 25.72 -6.63 15.79
CA GLY A 259 25.88 -5.23 16.18
C GLY A 259 25.04 -4.82 17.38
N LEU A 260 25.63 -4.02 18.28
CA LEU A 260 24.96 -3.49 19.48
C LEU A 260 24.12 -2.23 19.23
N ILE A 261 24.15 -1.69 18.01
CA ILE A 261 23.43 -0.47 17.65
C ILE A 261 21.97 -0.84 17.40
N GLU A 262 21.09 -0.39 18.29
CA GLU A 262 19.65 -0.65 18.19
C GLU A 262 18.91 0.41 17.36
N GLN A 263 19.46 1.61 17.19
CA GLN A 263 18.81 2.71 16.48
C GLN A 263 19.67 3.29 15.36
N ARG A 264 19.04 3.65 14.26
CA ARG A 264 19.64 4.32 13.11
C ARG A 264 18.75 5.48 12.69
N THR A 265 19.38 6.61 12.39
CA THR A 265 18.70 7.82 11.93
C THR A 265 19.31 8.23 10.60
N ILE A 266 18.46 8.33 9.58
CA ILE A 266 18.77 8.98 8.32
C ILE A 266 18.36 10.45 8.49
N VAL A 267 19.31 11.35 8.30
CA VAL A 267 19.07 12.80 8.37
C VAL A 267 18.33 13.27 7.12
N SER A 268 17.64 14.41 7.23
CA SER A 268 16.93 14.99 6.09
C SER A 268 17.90 15.32 4.96
N GLU A 269 17.53 14.95 3.74
CA GLU A 269 18.13 15.49 2.52
C GLU A 269 17.32 16.69 2.04
N TYR A 270 17.98 17.60 1.34
CA TYR A 270 17.41 18.84 0.83
C TYR A 270 17.70 18.94 -0.67
N GLY A 271 16.73 19.45 -1.42
CA GLY A 271 16.89 19.76 -2.83
C GLY A 271 16.11 21.00 -3.20
N SER A 272 16.51 21.62 -4.30
CA SER A 272 15.77 22.72 -4.90
C SER A 272 15.90 22.69 -6.42
N THR A 273 14.91 23.26 -7.09
CA THR A 273 14.90 23.46 -8.54
C THR A 273 14.07 24.67 -8.92
N ALA A 274 14.27 25.17 -10.14
CA ALA A 274 13.46 26.20 -10.74
C ALA A 274 12.88 25.69 -12.06
N ILE A 275 11.58 25.92 -12.28
CA ILE A 275 10.89 25.60 -13.53
C ILE A 275 10.67 26.90 -14.30
N GLY A 276 11.25 27.03 -15.48
CA GLY A 276 10.92 28.13 -16.38
C GLY A 276 9.51 27.95 -16.96
N LEU A 277 8.61 28.90 -16.69
CA LEU A 277 7.22 28.85 -17.14
C LEU A 277 7.00 29.59 -18.47
N ARG A 278 7.84 30.58 -18.80
CA ARG A 278 7.68 31.43 -20.00
C ARG A 278 7.65 30.66 -21.33
N SER A 279 8.29 29.50 -21.40
CA SER A 279 8.35 28.69 -22.62
C SER A 279 7.17 27.73 -22.76
N LEU A 280 6.31 27.60 -21.74
CA LEU A 280 5.19 26.68 -21.74
C LEU A 280 3.93 27.40 -22.26
N PRO A 281 3.11 26.73 -23.09
CA PRO A 281 1.83 27.27 -23.52
C PRO A 281 0.89 27.53 -22.33
N LEU A 282 0.03 28.54 -22.45
CA LEU A 282 -1.13 28.69 -21.57
C LEU A 282 -2.07 27.48 -21.75
N GLY A 283 -2.82 27.13 -20.71
CA GLY A 283 -3.58 25.88 -20.56
C GLY A 283 -2.74 24.67 -20.12
N THR A 284 -1.41 24.77 -20.09
CA THR A 284 -0.55 23.64 -19.67
C THR A 284 -0.76 23.33 -18.18
N THR A 285 -1.07 22.07 -17.85
CA THR A 285 -1.05 21.58 -16.48
C THR A 285 0.33 21.05 -16.08
N ILE A 286 0.83 21.48 -14.94
CA ILE A 286 2.06 21.02 -14.30
C ILE A 286 1.67 20.28 -13.02
N ALA A 287 1.83 18.95 -12.98
CA ALA A 287 1.63 18.16 -11.78
C ALA A 287 2.96 17.89 -11.09
N LEU A 288 3.08 18.37 -9.87
CA LEU A 288 4.21 18.17 -8.97
C LEU A 288 3.89 17.00 -8.03
N ALA A 289 4.83 16.07 -7.88
CA ALA A 289 4.71 14.98 -6.92
C ALA A 289 6.03 14.75 -6.19
N PHE A 290 5.97 14.66 -4.86
CA PHE A 290 7.07 14.33 -3.99
C PHE A 290 6.70 13.15 -3.10
N GLU A 291 7.42 12.04 -3.25
CA GLU A 291 7.21 10.83 -2.47
C GLU A 291 8.43 10.53 -1.61
N VAL A 292 8.19 10.16 -0.35
CA VAL A 292 9.20 9.68 0.60
C VAL A 292 8.74 8.39 1.25
N GLU A 293 9.56 7.34 1.09
CA GLU A 293 9.34 6.02 1.67
C GLU A 293 10.46 5.66 2.66
N ALA A 294 10.10 5.40 3.91
CA ALA A 294 10.98 4.73 4.85
C ALA A 294 10.88 3.22 4.62
N ARG A 295 12.01 2.55 4.36
CA ARG A 295 12.06 1.13 3.99
C ARG A 295 13.07 0.34 4.82
N ARG A 296 12.87 -0.97 4.90
CA ARG A 296 13.81 -1.95 5.44
C ARG A 296 14.18 -2.99 4.38
N GLY A 297 15.46 -3.35 4.32
CA GLY A 297 15.96 -4.51 3.59
C GLY A 297 16.28 -5.65 4.57
N ALA A 298 15.80 -6.85 4.28
CA ALA A 298 16.11 -8.04 5.07
C ALA A 298 17.15 -8.89 4.33
N TYR A 299 18.09 -9.46 5.09
CA TYR A 299 19.09 -10.40 4.56
C TYR A 299 19.04 -11.71 5.33
N ASP A 300 19.43 -12.80 4.67
CA ASP A 300 19.58 -14.12 5.27
C ASP A 300 20.88 -14.22 6.09
N GLU A 301 21.10 -15.39 6.70
CA GLU A 301 22.28 -15.70 7.50
C GLU A 301 23.61 -15.69 6.71
N LEU A 302 23.55 -15.75 5.37
CA LEU A 302 24.72 -15.65 4.48
C LEU A 302 24.94 -14.22 3.98
N GLY A 303 24.06 -13.29 4.33
CA GLY A 303 24.13 -11.89 3.90
C GLY A 303 23.57 -11.66 2.50
N GLN A 304 22.77 -12.57 1.96
CA GLN A 304 22.04 -12.38 0.71
C GLN A 304 20.70 -11.68 0.97
N ALA A 305 20.33 -10.74 0.10
CA ALA A 305 19.08 -10.00 0.23
C ALA A 305 17.88 -10.95 0.06
N ILE A 306 16.91 -10.85 0.97
CA ILE A 306 15.66 -11.62 0.89
C ILE A 306 14.58 -10.72 0.30
N GLU A 307 14.11 -11.12 -0.87
CA GLU A 307 12.90 -10.57 -1.44
C GLU A 307 11.68 -11.23 -0.75
N PRO A 308 10.82 -10.45 -0.07
CA PRO A 308 9.56 -10.96 0.46
C PRO A 308 8.70 -11.45 -0.70
N ASN A 309 8.05 -12.59 -0.49
CA ASN A 309 7.16 -13.19 -1.48
C ASN A 309 5.81 -12.44 -1.47
N ILE A 310 5.81 -11.23 -2.04
CA ILE A 310 4.62 -10.40 -2.21
C ILE A 310 4.29 -10.42 -3.69
N VAL A 311 3.28 -11.18 -4.09
CA VAL A 311 2.66 -11.00 -5.40
C VAL A 311 1.37 -10.25 -5.13
N ARG A 312 1.40 -8.92 -5.24
CA ARG A 312 0.18 -8.09 -5.25
C ARG A 312 -0.12 -7.76 -6.70
N GLU A 313 -1.35 -8.03 -7.12
CA GLU A 313 -1.77 -7.88 -8.51
C GLU A 313 -2.36 -6.47 -8.73
N PRO A 314 -2.27 -5.88 -9.93
CA PRO A 314 -2.92 -4.59 -10.24
C PRO A 314 -4.40 -4.53 -9.85
N MET A 315 -5.08 -5.68 -9.93
CA MET A 315 -6.46 -5.85 -9.50
C MET A 315 -6.70 -5.58 -8.00
N ASP A 316 -5.74 -5.89 -7.12
CA ASP A 316 -5.85 -5.63 -5.69
C ASP A 316 -5.72 -4.14 -5.39
N ASP A 317 -4.80 -3.46 -6.08
CA ASP A 317 -4.64 -2.01 -6.01
C ASP A 317 -5.91 -1.27 -6.46
N LEU A 318 -6.57 -1.75 -7.52
CA LEU A 318 -7.84 -1.20 -7.99
C LEU A 318 -8.96 -1.42 -6.98
N ARG A 319 -9.03 -2.62 -6.38
CA ARG A 319 -10.04 -2.96 -5.37
C ARG A 319 -9.95 -2.03 -4.16
N ASP A 320 -8.75 -1.66 -3.75
CA ASP A 320 -8.55 -0.86 -2.55
C ASP A 320 -8.59 0.67 -2.80
N ALA A 321 -8.65 1.10 -4.07
CA ALA A 321 -8.82 2.50 -4.43
C ALA A 321 -10.17 3.08 -3.97
N ALA A 322 -10.18 4.36 -3.60
CA ALA A 322 -11.37 5.10 -3.18
C ALA A 322 -11.95 6.02 -4.27
N SER A 323 -11.22 6.18 -5.38
CA SER A 323 -11.63 7.01 -6.51
C SER A 323 -11.06 6.49 -7.82
N LEU A 324 -11.66 6.93 -8.93
CA LEU A 324 -11.30 6.62 -10.30
C LEU A 324 -11.51 7.88 -11.14
N ASN A 325 -10.46 8.44 -11.74
CA ASN A 325 -10.62 9.41 -12.82
C ASN A 325 -11.07 8.61 -14.06
N PHE A 326 -12.18 9.01 -14.67
CA PHE A 326 -12.77 8.36 -15.83
C PHE A 326 -12.97 9.38 -16.96
N ASP A 327 -12.35 9.12 -18.09
CA ASP A 327 -12.22 10.01 -19.25
C ASP A 327 -12.84 9.31 -20.48
N ILE A 328 -13.93 9.85 -21.05
CA ILE A 328 -14.55 9.31 -22.26
C ILE A 328 -13.98 10.04 -23.47
N ARG A 329 -13.25 9.30 -24.30
CA ARG A 329 -12.56 9.88 -25.45
C ARG A 329 -13.37 9.83 -26.73
N ALA A 330 -14.18 8.79 -26.86
CA ALA A 330 -15.08 8.65 -28.00
C ALA A 330 -16.23 7.69 -27.70
N LEU A 331 -17.41 7.95 -28.25
CA LEU A 331 -18.44 6.95 -28.43
C LEU A 331 -19.36 7.30 -29.60
N THR A 332 -20.00 6.30 -30.18
CA THR A 332 -21.07 6.48 -31.16
C THR A 332 -22.39 6.06 -30.54
N TYR A 333 -23.38 6.95 -30.49
CA TYR A 333 -24.72 6.63 -30.00
C TYR A 333 -25.76 6.65 -31.12
N ARG A 334 -26.76 5.78 -30.99
CA ARG A 334 -27.93 5.70 -31.87
C ARG A 334 -29.17 5.51 -31.04
N TYR A 335 -30.26 6.12 -31.46
CA TYR A 335 -31.57 5.89 -30.89
C TYR A 335 -32.60 5.59 -31.97
N SER A 336 -33.56 4.72 -31.66
CA SER A 336 -34.59 4.26 -32.61
C SER A 336 -35.89 3.87 -31.91
N GLY A 337 -37.01 3.94 -32.63
CA GLY A 337 -38.35 3.67 -32.08
C GLY A 337 -39.28 4.85 -32.34
N ALA A 338 -39.89 5.39 -31.29
CA ALA A 338 -40.72 6.59 -31.34
C ALA A 338 -39.97 7.82 -31.87
N LEU A 339 -38.65 7.85 -31.63
CA LEU A 339 -37.69 8.82 -32.15
C LEU A 339 -36.51 8.06 -32.76
N SER A 340 -35.88 8.63 -33.78
CA SER A 340 -34.71 8.05 -34.42
C SER A 340 -33.64 9.08 -34.73
N GLY A 341 -32.39 8.72 -34.50
CA GLY A 341 -31.23 9.56 -34.76
C GLY A 341 -29.97 8.96 -34.15
N GLY A 342 -28.93 9.77 -34.06
CA GLY A 342 -27.66 9.37 -33.47
C GLY A 342 -26.60 10.44 -33.68
N GLY A 343 -25.44 10.20 -33.11
CA GLY A 343 -24.28 11.08 -33.18
C GLY A 343 -23.05 10.39 -32.62
N ASP A 344 -21.97 11.14 -32.59
CA ASP A 344 -20.70 10.75 -31.97
C ASP A 344 -20.38 11.77 -30.88
N VAL A 345 -19.70 11.31 -29.83
CA VAL A 345 -19.08 12.17 -28.82
C VAL A 345 -17.58 12.06 -29.02
N ARG A 346 -16.90 13.21 -29.04
CA ARG A 346 -15.44 13.31 -29.11
C ARG A 346 -14.85 13.70 -27.76
N ASP A 347 -13.55 13.49 -27.62
CA ASP A 347 -12.75 13.81 -26.42
C ASP A 347 -12.97 15.27 -25.95
N GLU A 348 -13.01 16.19 -26.91
CA GLU A 348 -13.24 17.63 -26.68
C GLU A 348 -14.66 17.95 -26.17
N GLU A 349 -15.61 17.02 -26.29
CA GLU A 349 -17.02 17.20 -25.92
C GLU A 349 -17.37 16.50 -24.60
N ALA A 350 -16.43 15.77 -24.00
CA ALA A 350 -16.64 14.99 -22.79
C ALA A 350 -15.49 15.18 -21.80
N ASP A 351 -15.68 16.10 -20.85
CA ASP A 351 -14.70 16.33 -19.79
C ASP A 351 -14.48 15.07 -18.93
N PRO A 352 -13.25 14.82 -18.47
CA PRO A 352 -12.97 13.73 -17.54
C PRO A 352 -13.63 13.98 -16.19
N ILE A 353 -14.08 12.91 -15.54
CA ILE A 353 -14.82 12.97 -14.27
C ILE A 353 -14.15 12.17 -13.16
N CYS A 354 -14.19 12.69 -11.92
CA CYS A 354 -13.76 11.91 -10.77
C CYS A 354 -14.91 11.09 -10.19
N VAL A 355 -14.79 9.77 -10.32
CA VAL A 355 -15.78 8.79 -9.90
C VAL A 355 -15.45 8.28 -8.51
N SER A 356 -16.42 8.38 -7.59
CA SER A 356 -16.27 7.80 -6.25
C SER A 356 -16.33 6.27 -6.27
N LYS A 357 -15.48 5.64 -5.45
CA LYS A 357 -15.39 4.18 -5.33
C LYS A 357 -15.37 3.76 -3.86
N GLU A 358 -16.04 2.67 -3.54
CA GLU A 358 -15.94 2.07 -2.21
C GLU A 358 -14.63 1.25 -2.10
N ALA A 359 -13.79 1.58 -1.13
CA ALA A 359 -12.56 0.83 -0.89
C ALA A 359 -12.88 -0.63 -0.48
N GLY A 360 -12.21 -1.60 -1.09
CA GLY A 360 -12.48 -3.03 -0.91
C GLY A 360 -13.49 -3.60 -1.91
N SER A 361 -14.13 -2.78 -2.75
CA SER A 361 -14.99 -3.22 -3.87
C SER A 361 -14.32 -2.98 -5.22
N LEU A 362 -14.83 -3.55 -6.31
CA LEU A 362 -14.45 -3.16 -7.69
C LEU A 362 -15.54 -2.31 -8.36
N ASP A 363 -16.63 -2.04 -7.64
CA ASP A 363 -17.79 -1.33 -8.16
C ASP A 363 -17.51 0.16 -8.24
N ILE A 364 -17.99 0.79 -9.32
CA ILE A 364 -17.87 2.24 -9.54
C ILE A 364 -19.26 2.86 -9.62
N ARG A 365 -19.42 4.06 -9.04
CA ARG A 365 -20.70 4.78 -9.01
C ARG A 365 -20.60 6.01 -9.90
N LEU A 366 -21.29 5.97 -11.04
CA LEU A 366 -21.33 7.05 -12.03
C LEU A 366 -22.67 7.76 -11.95
N ASN A 367 -22.68 9.08 -12.10
CA ASN A 367 -23.92 9.80 -12.36
C ASN A 367 -24.09 9.99 -13.88
N LEU A 368 -25.31 9.87 -14.38
CA LEU A 368 -25.56 10.17 -15.79
C LEU A 368 -25.30 11.64 -16.13
N ILE A 369 -25.41 12.56 -15.15
CA ILE A 369 -25.06 13.96 -15.36
C ILE A 369 -23.59 14.17 -15.66
N ASP A 370 -22.74 13.34 -15.06
CA ASP A 370 -21.29 13.36 -15.24
C ASP A 370 -20.90 12.89 -16.66
N LEU A 371 -21.85 12.32 -17.43
CA LEU A 371 -21.66 11.92 -18.82
C LEU A 371 -22.21 12.98 -19.80
N GLY A 372 -22.43 14.21 -19.35
CA GLY A 372 -22.97 15.31 -20.16
C GLY A 372 -24.48 15.22 -20.41
N LEU A 373 -25.21 14.38 -19.67
CA LEU A 373 -26.67 14.30 -19.75
C LEU A 373 -27.29 15.26 -18.72
N PRO A 374 -28.44 15.91 -18.96
CA PRO A 374 -28.95 16.92 -18.02
C PRO A 374 -29.60 16.35 -16.72
N TYR A 375 -29.23 15.14 -16.24
CA TYR A 375 -29.93 14.45 -15.14
C TYR A 375 -29.06 13.77 -14.11
N ASP A 376 -29.42 14.03 -12.86
CA ASP A 376 -28.91 13.34 -11.66
C ASP A 376 -29.55 11.94 -11.52
N VAL A 377 -28.98 10.95 -12.20
CA VAL A 377 -29.33 9.53 -12.06
C VAL A 377 -28.07 8.74 -11.73
N PRO A 378 -27.84 8.40 -10.46
CA PRO A 378 -26.70 7.57 -10.09
C PRO A 378 -26.92 6.12 -10.53
N VAL A 379 -25.93 5.58 -11.25
CA VAL A 379 -25.87 4.19 -11.69
C VAL A 379 -24.61 3.52 -11.12
N VAL A 380 -24.73 2.26 -10.74
CA VAL A 380 -23.60 1.48 -10.22
C VAL A 380 -23.19 0.46 -11.27
N PHE A 381 -21.93 0.52 -11.67
CA PHE A 381 -21.31 -0.53 -12.45
C PHE A 381 -20.66 -1.52 -11.50
N SER A 382 -21.15 -2.76 -11.51
CA SER A 382 -20.60 -3.85 -10.71
C SER A 382 -19.34 -4.39 -11.36
N GLY A 383 -18.23 -4.38 -10.62
CA GLY A 383 -16.91 -4.80 -11.10
C GLY A 383 -16.64 -6.28 -10.85
N SER A 384 -16.19 -6.98 -11.89
CA SER A 384 -15.83 -8.38 -11.83
C SER A 384 -14.41 -8.61 -12.33
N ARG A 385 -13.62 -9.34 -11.54
CA ARG A 385 -12.27 -9.76 -11.90
C ARG A 385 -12.33 -10.83 -12.99
N ILE A 386 -11.64 -10.62 -14.10
CA ILE A 386 -11.40 -11.67 -15.11
C ILE A 386 -10.06 -12.36 -14.84
N ASP A 387 -8.98 -11.58 -14.67
CA ASP A 387 -7.64 -12.06 -14.31
C ASP A 387 -6.88 -11.00 -13.48
N ALA A 388 -5.54 -11.06 -13.40
CA ALA A 388 -4.73 -10.11 -12.62
C ALA A 388 -4.70 -8.67 -13.21
N GLU A 389 -4.92 -8.54 -14.52
CA GLU A 389 -4.79 -7.29 -15.29
C GLU A 389 -6.10 -6.91 -16.01
N THR A 390 -7.17 -7.69 -15.90
CA THR A 390 -8.40 -7.47 -16.67
C THR A 390 -9.63 -7.35 -15.76
N ILE A 391 -10.33 -6.22 -15.88
CA ILE A 391 -11.59 -5.92 -15.18
C ILE A 391 -12.76 -5.86 -16.17
N GLU A 392 -13.92 -6.38 -15.77
CA GLU A 392 -15.19 -6.16 -16.47
C GLU A 392 -16.20 -5.52 -15.51
N TRP A 393 -16.63 -4.32 -15.87
CA TRP A 393 -17.73 -3.59 -15.24
C TRP A 393 -19.03 -3.86 -15.99
N THR A 394 -20.07 -4.26 -15.25
CA THR A 394 -21.40 -4.50 -15.80
C THR A 394 -22.42 -3.61 -15.13
N LEU A 395 -23.31 -3.03 -15.91
CA LEU A 395 -24.41 -2.21 -15.45
C LEU A 395 -25.73 -2.89 -15.80
N ASN A 396 -26.65 -2.94 -14.84
CA ASN A 396 -28.06 -3.26 -15.09
C ASN A 396 -28.92 -2.52 -14.06
N ALA A 397 -29.30 -1.29 -14.40
CA ALA A 397 -30.14 -0.44 -13.56
C ALA A 397 -31.56 -0.34 -14.13
N GLN A 398 -32.53 -0.18 -13.25
CA GLN A 398 -33.93 0.09 -13.60
C GLN A 398 -34.40 1.35 -12.87
N PRO A 399 -33.94 2.56 -13.29
CA PRO A 399 -34.25 3.79 -12.57
C PRO A 399 -35.76 4.04 -12.48
N ASN A 400 -36.49 3.68 -13.53
CA ASN A 400 -37.93 3.92 -13.66
C ASN A 400 -38.31 5.37 -13.34
N LEU A 401 -37.54 6.31 -13.90
CA LEU A 401 -37.58 7.73 -13.57
C LEU A 401 -37.94 8.56 -14.80
N CYS A 402 -38.88 9.48 -14.63
CA CYS A 402 -39.23 10.49 -15.62
C CYS A 402 -38.28 11.68 -15.52
N VAL A 403 -37.66 12.06 -16.63
CA VAL A 403 -36.67 13.14 -16.75
C VAL A 403 -37.02 14.08 -17.91
N ASN A 404 -36.67 15.36 -17.83
CA ASN A 404 -37.05 16.37 -18.84
C ASN A 404 -35.90 16.69 -19.81
N LEU A 405 -35.97 16.33 -21.09
CA LEU A 405 -34.91 16.52 -22.13
C LEU A 405 -34.89 17.91 -22.76
N GLY A 406 -35.44 18.91 -22.07
CA GLY A 406 -35.64 20.27 -22.58
C GLY A 406 -36.75 20.32 -23.64
N ALA A 407 -36.64 19.50 -24.69
CA ALA A 407 -37.60 19.42 -25.79
C ALA A 407 -38.80 18.49 -25.50
N PHE A 408 -38.63 17.46 -24.66
CA PHE A 408 -39.68 16.51 -24.28
C PHE A 408 -39.34 15.77 -22.98
N ASP A 409 -40.35 15.27 -22.26
CA ASP A 409 -40.14 14.40 -21.11
C ASP A 409 -39.85 12.95 -21.54
N ALA A 410 -39.01 12.24 -20.81
CA ALA A 410 -38.61 10.87 -21.09
C ALA A 410 -38.56 10.01 -19.82
N LEU A 411 -39.23 8.87 -19.83
CA LEU A 411 -39.15 7.86 -18.78
C LEU A 411 -38.00 6.91 -19.08
N ILE A 412 -36.93 6.97 -18.28
CA ILE A 412 -35.81 6.03 -18.34
C ILE A 412 -36.22 4.77 -17.57
N LYS A 413 -36.52 3.70 -18.31
CA LYS A 413 -37.01 2.45 -17.73
C LYS A 413 -35.87 1.54 -17.28
N ARG A 414 -34.87 1.37 -18.15
CA ARG A 414 -33.75 0.46 -17.93
C ARG A 414 -32.50 0.98 -18.59
N ILE A 415 -31.37 0.79 -17.93
CA ILE A 415 -30.04 1.03 -18.49
C ILE A 415 -29.23 -0.24 -18.26
N ALA A 416 -28.60 -0.76 -19.30
CA ALA A 416 -27.71 -1.89 -19.21
C ALA A 416 -26.44 -1.61 -19.97
N GLY A 417 -25.30 -2.09 -19.49
CA GLY A 417 -24.04 -1.84 -20.17
C GLY A 417 -22.94 -2.75 -19.70
N LYS A 418 -21.84 -2.69 -20.41
CA LYS A 418 -20.62 -3.42 -20.13
C LYS A 418 -19.43 -2.57 -20.55
N LEU A 419 -18.40 -2.54 -19.72
CA LEU A 419 -17.10 -1.93 -20.01
C LEU A 419 -16.02 -2.92 -19.58
N ARG A 420 -15.08 -3.24 -20.47
CA ARG A 420 -13.97 -4.13 -20.17
C ARG A 420 -12.66 -3.41 -20.42
N GLY A 421 -11.83 -3.38 -19.37
CA GLY A 421 -10.56 -2.68 -19.39
C GLY A 421 -9.38 -3.58 -19.05
N ARG A 422 -8.23 -3.29 -19.66
CA ARG A 422 -6.91 -3.77 -19.25
C ARG A 422 -6.27 -2.76 -18.30
N ILE A 423 -5.84 -3.25 -17.15
CA ILE A 423 -5.14 -2.53 -16.10
C ILE A 423 -3.64 -2.64 -16.35
N VAL A 424 -2.95 -1.50 -16.35
CA VAL A 424 -1.50 -1.39 -16.41
C VAL A 424 -1.03 -0.67 -15.16
N ALA A 425 -0.06 -1.26 -14.46
CA ALA A 425 0.55 -0.61 -13.29
C ALA A 425 1.53 0.48 -13.74
N GLU A 426 1.45 1.64 -13.10
CA GLU A 426 2.28 2.81 -13.37
C GLU A 426 2.95 3.29 -12.07
N PRO A 427 4.12 3.95 -12.14
CA PRO A 427 4.71 4.57 -10.96
C PRO A 427 3.80 5.67 -10.44
N LEU A 428 3.66 5.76 -9.11
CA LEU A 428 2.75 6.67 -8.42
C LEU A 428 2.78 8.10 -9.00
N PHE A 429 1.60 8.68 -9.21
CA PHE A 429 1.41 10.05 -9.64
C PHE A 429 0.17 10.65 -9.00
N PHE A 430 0.08 11.98 -8.99
CA PHE A 430 -1.08 12.69 -8.48
C PHE A 430 -2.03 13.06 -9.60
N ASP A 431 -3.31 12.80 -9.37
CA ASP A 431 -4.40 13.14 -10.25
C ASP A 431 -5.12 14.40 -9.73
N PRO A 432 -5.07 15.52 -10.47
CA PRO A 432 -5.64 16.78 -10.02
C PRO A 432 -7.16 16.77 -9.95
N LEU A 433 -7.80 16.04 -10.87
CA LEU A 433 -9.26 15.96 -10.96
C LEU A 433 -9.85 15.27 -9.73
N CYS A 434 -9.24 14.17 -9.29
CA CYS A 434 -9.66 13.43 -8.11
C CYS A 434 -9.00 13.87 -6.81
N ASN A 435 -8.03 14.80 -6.85
CA ASN A 435 -7.20 15.18 -5.72
C ASN A 435 -6.63 13.96 -4.97
N ALA A 436 -6.14 12.97 -5.72
CA ALA A 436 -5.74 11.66 -5.20
C ALA A 436 -4.48 11.12 -5.89
N PHE A 437 -3.77 10.22 -5.23
CA PHE A 437 -2.64 9.52 -5.83
C PHE A 437 -3.06 8.22 -6.48
N PHE A 438 -2.64 8.01 -7.72
CA PHE A 438 -2.95 6.85 -8.55
C PHE A 438 -1.68 6.16 -9.04
N ASN A 439 -1.79 4.85 -9.27
CA ASN A 439 -0.71 3.99 -9.75
C ASN A 439 -1.19 2.98 -10.79
N LEU A 440 -2.39 3.16 -11.33
CA LEU A 440 -2.98 2.29 -12.34
C LEU A 440 -3.56 3.12 -13.47
N GLN A 441 -3.39 2.63 -14.71
CA GLN A 441 -4.11 3.09 -15.88
C GLN A 441 -4.96 1.94 -16.45
N ILE A 442 -6.18 2.26 -16.87
CA ILE A 442 -7.14 1.31 -17.44
C ILE A 442 -7.51 1.78 -18.84
N THR A 443 -7.44 0.87 -19.81
CA THR A 443 -7.77 1.14 -21.23
C THR A 443 -8.72 0.08 -21.77
N PRO A 444 -9.67 0.42 -22.66
CA PRO A 444 -10.69 -0.49 -23.16
C PRO A 444 -10.09 -1.63 -23.98
N ILE A 445 -10.66 -2.82 -23.81
CA ILE A 445 -10.33 -3.99 -24.63
C ILE A 445 -11.61 -4.74 -25.04
N GLY A 446 -11.55 -5.46 -26.17
CA GLY A 446 -12.64 -6.34 -26.61
C GLY A 446 -13.73 -5.67 -27.46
N GLY A 447 -13.59 -4.38 -27.80
CA GLY A 447 -14.49 -3.66 -28.70
C GLY A 447 -15.97 -3.71 -28.28
N ASP A 448 -16.89 -3.61 -29.25
CA ASP A 448 -18.34 -3.57 -29.01
C ASP A 448 -18.93 -4.82 -28.34
N ALA A 449 -18.22 -5.96 -28.38
CA ALA A 449 -18.67 -7.15 -27.67
C ALA A 449 -18.61 -6.99 -26.14
N HIS A 450 -17.71 -6.12 -25.67
CA HIS A 450 -17.42 -5.92 -24.25
C HIS A 450 -17.53 -4.47 -23.78
N ASN A 451 -17.67 -3.51 -24.70
CA ASN A 451 -17.82 -2.09 -24.40
C ASN A 451 -19.07 -1.56 -25.10
N TRP A 452 -20.18 -1.50 -24.38
CA TRP A 452 -21.46 -1.04 -24.90
C TRP A 452 -22.37 -0.55 -23.78
N LEU A 453 -23.29 0.36 -24.12
CA LEU A 453 -24.33 0.84 -23.22
C LEU A 453 -25.66 0.88 -23.99
N ASP A 454 -26.72 0.34 -23.40
CA ASP A 454 -28.06 0.33 -23.94
C ASP A 454 -29.03 0.92 -22.92
N ALA A 455 -29.98 1.73 -23.40
CA ALA A 455 -31.06 2.24 -22.57
C ALA A 455 -32.42 2.03 -23.23
N GLU A 456 -33.41 1.71 -22.40
CA GLU A 456 -34.81 1.65 -22.76
C GLU A 456 -35.51 2.88 -22.18
N VAL A 457 -36.00 3.74 -23.07
CA VAL A 457 -36.59 5.04 -22.74
C VAL A 457 -37.99 5.14 -23.34
N TYR A 458 -38.88 5.89 -22.72
CA TYR A 458 -40.22 6.15 -23.25
C TYR A 458 -40.51 7.66 -23.29
N ALA A 459 -40.82 8.19 -24.46
CA ALA A 459 -41.18 9.60 -24.64
C ALA A 459 -42.47 9.97 -23.87
N LEU A 460 -42.58 11.25 -23.51
CA LEU A 460 -43.68 11.84 -22.73
C LEU A 460 -43.90 11.20 -21.37
N CYS A 461 -42.86 10.53 -20.84
CA CYS A 461 -42.92 9.75 -19.61
C CYS A 461 -44.06 8.73 -19.52
N PHE A 462 -44.49 8.21 -20.67
CA PHE A 462 -45.63 7.31 -20.76
C PHE A 462 -45.17 5.97 -21.32
N GLU A 463 -45.27 4.89 -20.54
CA GLU A 463 -44.84 3.55 -20.95
C GLU A 463 -45.82 2.94 -21.97
N SER A 464 -45.46 2.99 -23.25
CA SER A 464 -46.23 2.40 -24.34
C SER A 464 -45.33 1.99 -25.50
N SER A 465 -45.76 0.99 -26.26
CA SER A 465 -45.04 0.52 -27.45
C SER A 465 -44.78 1.64 -28.47
N ILE A 466 -45.66 2.64 -28.57
CA ILE A 466 -45.52 3.77 -29.51
C ILE A 466 -44.62 4.90 -29.01
N THR A 467 -44.34 4.96 -27.70
CA THR A 467 -43.46 5.98 -27.09
C THR A 467 -42.07 5.42 -26.79
N ARG A 468 -41.84 4.12 -26.98
CA ARG A 468 -40.57 3.45 -26.73
C ARG A 468 -39.46 3.95 -27.67
N VAL A 469 -38.32 4.30 -27.08
CA VAL A 469 -37.06 4.65 -27.74
C VAL A 469 -35.97 3.74 -27.17
N ASN A 470 -35.31 2.99 -28.04
CA ASN A 470 -34.13 2.21 -27.68
C ASN A 470 -32.89 3.01 -28.03
N VAL A 471 -32.02 3.23 -27.05
CA VAL A 471 -30.73 3.92 -27.20
C VAL A 471 -29.62 2.87 -27.11
N THR A 472 -28.64 2.97 -27.99
CA THR A 472 -27.45 2.11 -28.02
C THR A 472 -26.21 2.96 -28.23
N ALA A 473 -25.21 2.82 -27.37
CA ALA A 473 -23.88 3.41 -27.51
C ALA A 473 -22.84 2.29 -27.74
N ARG A 474 -21.99 2.49 -28.74
CA ARG A 474 -20.97 1.56 -29.25
C ARG A 474 -19.69 2.33 -29.56
N SER A 475 -18.64 1.63 -29.97
CA SER A 475 -17.31 2.21 -30.23
C SER A 475 -16.80 3.04 -29.05
N ILE A 476 -17.07 2.58 -27.82
CA ILE A 476 -16.73 3.33 -26.61
C ILE A 476 -15.23 3.22 -26.38
N ASP A 477 -14.54 4.35 -26.49
CA ASP A 477 -13.16 4.56 -26.09
C ASP A 477 -13.11 5.38 -24.80
N TYR A 478 -12.30 4.95 -23.85
CA TYR A 478 -12.16 5.60 -22.55
C TYR A 478 -10.76 5.42 -21.99
N ARG A 479 -10.38 6.28 -21.07
CA ARG A 479 -9.19 6.12 -20.23
C ARG A 479 -9.62 6.25 -18.78
N ALA A 480 -9.09 5.42 -17.90
CA ALA A 480 -9.35 5.59 -16.48
C ALA A 480 -8.08 5.46 -15.64
N LEU A 481 -7.95 6.29 -14.60
CA LEU A 481 -6.81 6.30 -13.69
C LEU A 481 -7.31 6.01 -12.27
N SER A 482 -6.63 5.11 -11.57
CA SER A 482 -7.01 4.72 -10.20
C SER A 482 -5.83 4.07 -9.48
N GLY A 483 -6.15 3.28 -8.46
CA GLY A 483 -5.20 2.60 -7.61
C GLY A 483 -5.06 3.28 -6.26
N SER A 484 -4.47 2.55 -5.31
CA SER A 484 -4.30 2.98 -3.94
C SER A 484 -2.86 2.71 -3.50
N PRO A 485 -2.00 3.74 -3.39
CA PRO A 485 -0.70 3.57 -2.76
C PRO A 485 -0.77 3.18 -1.28
N ALA A 486 -1.96 3.22 -0.66
CA ALA A 486 -2.14 3.21 0.79
C ALA A 486 -2.67 1.88 1.37
N ALA A 487 -3.08 0.90 0.57
CA ALA A 487 -3.61 -0.36 1.11
C ALA A 487 -2.55 -1.48 1.16
N PHE A 488 -1.72 -1.45 2.23
CA PHE A 488 -0.87 -2.50 2.84
C PHE A 488 -0.24 -3.61 1.97
N ALA A 489 0.99 -4.06 2.21
CA ALA A 489 2.15 -3.53 2.92
C ALA A 489 3.29 -4.41 2.41
N ASP A 490 4.05 -3.94 1.40
CA ASP A 490 5.39 -4.51 1.20
C ASP A 490 6.05 -4.50 2.59
N PRO A 491 6.35 -5.64 3.24
CA PRO A 491 6.97 -5.65 4.55
C PRO A 491 8.29 -4.89 4.58
N ARG A 492 8.84 -4.48 3.44
CA ARG A 492 9.95 -3.53 3.39
C ARG A 492 9.51 -2.10 3.65
N VAL A 493 8.32 -1.66 3.27
CA VAL A 493 7.85 -0.29 3.49
C VAL A 493 7.35 -0.13 4.93
N LEU A 494 8.03 0.73 5.68
CA LEU A 494 7.72 1.05 7.08
C LEU A 494 6.82 2.29 7.20
N SER A 495 6.95 3.24 6.27
CA SER A 495 6.10 4.42 6.13
C SER A 495 6.24 4.96 4.72
N ARG A 496 5.18 5.54 4.19
CA ARG A 496 5.16 6.26 2.92
C ARG A 496 4.41 7.56 3.15
N VAL A 497 4.99 8.67 2.70
CA VAL A 497 4.35 9.98 2.68
C VAL A 497 4.50 10.53 1.27
N ALA A 498 3.40 10.97 0.69
CA ALA A 498 3.36 11.57 -0.63
C ALA A 498 2.68 12.94 -0.56
N LEU A 499 3.30 13.94 -1.17
CA LEU A 499 2.81 15.31 -1.31
C LEU A 499 2.68 15.61 -2.81
N ALA A 500 1.61 16.30 -3.20
CA ALA A 500 1.40 16.66 -4.59
C ALA A 500 0.57 17.93 -4.73
N GLN A 501 0.80 18.63 -5.83
CA GLN A 501 0.16 19.89 -6.22
C GLN A 501 0.06 19.92 -7.74
N ALA A 502 -1.03 20.47 -8.25
CA ALA A 502 -1.20 20.69 -9.68
C ALA A 502 -1.37 22.17 -9.93
N ILE A 503 -0.66 22.65 -10.94
CA ILE A 503 -0.63 24.04 -11.36
C ILE A 503 -1.15 24.08 -12.78
N GLU A 504 -1.99 25.05 -13.08
CA GLU A 504 -2.43 25.35 -14.42
C GLU A 504 -1.88 26.71 -14.85
N LEU A 505 -1.32 26.77 -16.06
CA LEU A 505 -0.87 28.03 -16.62
C LEU A 505 -2.07 28.74 -17.25
N ALA A 506 -2.59 29.78 -16.60
CA ALA A 506 -3.74 30.53 -17.10
C ALA A 506 -3.38 32.02 -17.23
N PRO A 507 -3.91 32.73 -18.25
CA PRO A 507 -3.74 34.17 -18.30
C PRO A 507 -4.55 34.84 -17.18
N PHE A 508 -3.95 35.83 -16.51
CA PHE A 508 -4.66 36.56 -15.47
C PHE A 508 -5.79 37.40 -16.08
N GLY A 509 -7.01 37.28 -15.56
CA GLY A 509 -8.21 37.93 -16.09
C GLY A 509 -9.11 37.06 -16.97
N ASP A 510 -8.78 35.77 -17.13
CA ASP A 510 -9.66 34.74 -17.72
C ASP A 510 -10.70 34.31 -16.67
N ILE A 511 -11.90 34.88 -16.79
CA ILE A 511 -13.02 34.71 -15.86
C ILE A 511 -13.83 33.47 -16.21
N ASN A 512 -14.07 33.25 -17.51
CA ASN A 512 -14.89 32.15 -18.02
C ASN A 512 -14.13 30.80 -18.11
N GLN A 513 -12.79 30.85 -17.95
CA GLN A 513 -11.87 29.73 -17.87
C GLN A 513 -11.66 28.96 -19.18
N ASP A 514 -11.84 29.62 -20.32
CA ASP A 514 -11.61 29.02 -21.63
C ASP A 514 -10.15 29.10 -22.12
N GLY A 515 -9.27 29.70 -21.30
CA GLY A 515 -7.86 29.88 -21.58
C GLY A 515 -7.54 31.18 -22.34
N CYS A 516 -8.56 31.99 -22.67
CA CYS A 516 -8.45 33.29 -23.31
C CYS A 516 -8.83 34.41 -22.34
N VAL A 517 -8.42 35.64 -22.66
CA VAL A 517 -8.96 36.85 -22.03
C VAL A 517 -9.61 37.68 -23.12
N ASP A 518 -10.91 37.56 -23.30
CA ASP A 518 -11.63 38.12 -24.45
C ASP A 518 -12.94 38.85 -24.09
N ASP A 519 -13.79 39.05 -25.09
CA ASP A 519 -15.06 39.76 -24.92
C ASP A 519 -16.08 39.01 -24.06
N GLN A 520 -15.97 37.69 -23.91
CA GLN A 520 -16.78 36.92 -22.98
C GLN A 520 -16.39 37.20 -21.54
N ASP A 521 -15.09 37.24 -21.22
CA ASP A 521 -14.61 37.62 -19.88
C ASP A 521 -15.04 39.06 -19.53
N LEU A 522 -14.89 39.98 -20.48
CA LEU A 522 -15.32 41.36 -20.28
C LEU A 522 -16.84 41.44 -20.04
N ALA A 523 -17.64 40.64 -20.75
CA ALA A 523 -19.08 40.60 -20.54
C ALA A 523 -19.45 40.06 -19.16
N GLU A 524 -18.76 39.02 -18.67
CA GLU A 524 -18.95 38.47 -17.32
C GLU A 524 -18.57 39.50 -16.25
N LEU A 525 -17.41 40.15 -16.37
CA LEU A 525 -16.98 41.19 -15.43
C LEU A 525 -17.99 42.35 -15.36
N LEU A 526 -18.47 42.83 -16.52
CA LEU A 526 -19.42 43.93 -16.58
C LEU A 526 -20.80 43.54 -16.04
N ALA A 527 -21.18 42.27 -16.12
CA ALA A 527 -22.42 41.77 -15.52
C ALA A 527 -22.36 41.79 -13.97
N ASP A 528 -21.17 41.58 -13.42
CA ASP A 528 -20.91 41.59 -11.98
C ASP A 528 -20.42 42.95 -11.44
N PHE A 529 -20.32 43.98 -12.29
CA PHE A 529 -19.74 45.26 -11.91
C PHE A 529 -20.51 45.95 -10.76
N GLY A 530 -19.79 46.32 -9.71
CA GLY A 530 -20.32 46.91 -8.49
C GLY A 530 -20.86 45.90 -7.46
N MET A 531 -20.75 44.59 -7.72
CA MET A 531 -21.05 43.56 -6.72
C MET A 531 -19.97 43.49 -5.63
N SER A 532 -20.32 42.96 -4.46
CA SER A 532 -19.39 42.75 -3.33
C SER A 532 -19.48 41.33 -2.79
N GLY A 533 -18.38 40.82 -2.26
CA GLY A 533 -18.20 39.43 -1.87
C GLY A 533 -17.32 38.65 -2.85
N ALA A 534 -17.19 37.34 -2.62
CA ALA A 534 -16.38 36.46 -3.47
C ALA A 534 -17.07 36.23 -4.83
N HIS A 535 -16.61 36.93 -5.87
CA HIS A 535 -17.05 36.77 -7.26
C HIS A 535 -15.86 36.39 -8.13
N ARG A 536 -16.09 35.60 -9.19
CA ARG A 536 -15.02 35.27 -10.15
C ARG A 536 -14.50 36.52 -10.88
N SER A 537 -15.37 37.51 -11.01
CA SER A 537 -15.09 38.82 -11.60
C SER A 537 -14.30 39.77 -10.69
N ASP A 538 -14.14 39.46 -9.39
CA ASP A 538 -13.25 40.17 -8.47
C ASP A 538 -11.83 39.63 -8.65
N ILE A 539 -11.22 39.99 -9.79
CA ILE A 539 -9.90 39.51 -10.21
C ILE A 539 -8.81 39.92 -9.21
N SER A 540 -8.98 41.07 -8.56
CA SER A 540 -8.03 41.59 -7.57
C SER A 540 -8.18 40.94 -6.19
N GLY A 541 -9.28 40.23 -5.94
CA GLY A 541 -9.59 39.57 -4.66
C GLY A 541 -9.82 40.54 -3.51
N ASN A 542 -10.23 41.78 -3.80
CA ASN A 542 -10.36 42.83 -2.80
C ASN A 542 -11.75 42.83 -2.11
N GLY A 543 -12.66 41.97 -2.58
CA GLY A 543 -14.04 41.82 -2.11
C GLY A 543 -15.06 42.66 -2.88
N PHE A 544 -14.66 43.36 -3.94
CA PHE A 544 -15.51 44.19 -4.79
C PHE A 544 -15.13 44.00 -6.25
N VAL A 545 -16.13 43.98 -7.13
CA VAL A 545 -15.92 44.01 -8.59
C VAL A 545 -15.99 45.47 -9.04
N ASP A 546 -14.86 46.09 -9.36
CA ASP A 546 -14.78 47.51 -9.68
C ASP A 546 -13.86 47.85 -10.86
N ASP A 547 -13.51 49.15 -10.98
CA ASP A 547 -12.67 49.64 -12.06
C ASP A 547 -11.23 49.12 -11.99
N TYR A 548 -10.79 48.63 -10.83
CA TYR A 548 -9.50 47.97 -10.67
C TYR A 548 -9.49 46.59 -11.32
N ASP A 549 -10.54 45.79 -11.15
CA ASP A 549 -10.66 44.49 -11.83
C ASP A 549 -10.79 44.67 -13.34
N LEU A 550 -11.59 45.66 -13.77
CA LEU A 550 -11.71 46.01 -15.18
C LEU A 550 -10.35 46.42 -15.78
N ALA A 551 -9.54 47.18 -15.04
CA ALA A 551 -8.20 47.56 -15.49
C ALA A 551 -7.28 46.33 -15.64
N ILE A 552 -7.34 45.37 -14.71
CA ILE A 552 -6.57 44.13 -14.78
C ILE A 552 -6.98 43.30 -16.02
N LEU A 553 -8.28 43.14 -16.25
CA LEU A 553 -8.80 42.42 -17.41
C LEU A 553 -8.36 43.10 -18.72
N LEU A 554 -8.54 44.42 -18.83
CA LEU A 554 -8.17 45.17 -20.03
C LEU A 554 -6.64 45.18 -20.28
N GLU A 555 -5.82 45.12 -19.23
CA GLU A 555 -4.35 44.99 -19.38
C GLU A 555 -3.95 43.62 -19.99
N ASN A 556 -4.78 42.61 -19.78
CA ASN A 556 -4.55 41.24 -20.24
C ASN A 556 -5.41 40.83 -21.44
N PHE A 557 -6.23 41.75 -21.96
CA PHE A 557 -7.14 41.50 -23.07
C PHE A 557 -6.42 41.00 -24.33
N GLY A 558 -6.98 39.97 -24.96
CA GLY A 558 -6.44 39.29 -26.14
C GLY A 558 -5.28 38.33 -25.84
N ARG A 559 -5.04 37.95 -24.59
CA ARG A 559 -4.03 36.94 -24.23
C ARG A 559 -4.65 35.55 -24.17
N GLY A 560 -3.87 34.53 -24.51
CA GLY A 560 -4.32 33.13 -24.46
C GLY A 560 -5.04 32.63 -25.71
N CYS A 561 -5.54 33.56 -26.53
CA CYS A 561 -6.27 33.33 -27.78
C CYS A 561 -5.43 32.83 -28.96
#